data_AF-A0A4Q1C6U2-F1
#
_entry.id   AF-A0A4Q1C6U2-F1
#
_cell.length_a   1.000
_cell.length_b   1.000
_cell.length_c   1.000
_cell.angle_alpha   90.00
_cell.angle_beta   90.00
_cell.angle_gamma   90.00
#
_symmetry.space_group_name_H-M   'P 1'
#
loop_
_entity.id
_entity.type
_entity.pdbx_description
1 polymer ?
#
loop_
_entity_poly.entity_id
_entity_poly.type
_entity_poly.pdbx_seq_one_letter_code
_entity_poly.pdbx_strand_id
1 'polypeptide(L)'
;MRANLRFLVVIALLIAGLLAVLGWHRRTTETLRAELARQRAALSRQQASRQAELQEQQLVAARVRAEELDRLLAERAAVARLREELTALRQRAAASAAPRDERAPASVRPSLVGNALSFSLWQNAGRTTPEASLETALWAAANGDIDTLTGLLVFDAEARHEATALFARLPANLRQEFVSPERLVAILAAKDVPLGSAALLNQYPTPTETKLSVQVFDAEGKHRMALLAVRPDDAGWKFVVPANAVKRYAAWLRPPANEAVDRPR
;
A
#
# COMPACT_ATOMS: atom_id res chain seq x y z
N MET A 1 -99.17 -52.66 5.92
CA MET A 1 -98.71 -51.52 5.09
C MET A 1 -97.94 -50.41 5.83
N ARG A 2 -98.09 -50.18 7.16
CA ARG A 2 -97.39 -49.09 7.87
C ARG A 2 -95.87 -49.28 8.09
N ALA A 3 -95.35 -50.51 8.01
CA ALA A 3 -93.91 -50.78 8.22
C ALA A 3 -93.01 -50.26 7.08
N ASN A 4 -93.49 -50.27 5.83
CA ASN A 4 -92.71 -49.89 4.66
C ASN A 4 -92.45 -48.36 4.59
N LEU A 5 -93.37 -47.54 5.11
CA LEU A 5 -93.22 -46.08 5.12
C LEU A 5 -92.13 -45.61 6.08
N ARG A 6 -92.01 -46.24 7.26
CA ARG A 6 -90.97 -45.90 8.25
C ARG A 6 -89.56 -46.16 7.72
N PHE A 7 -89.40 -47.22 6.94
CA PHE A 7 -88.11 -47.57 6.32
C PHE A 7 -87.68 -46.56 5.24
N LEU A 8 -88.62 -46.10 4.39
CA LEU A 8 -88.34 -45.09 3.37
C LEU A 8 -87.91 -43.74 3.96
N VAL A 9 -88.50 -43.33 5.09
CA VAL A 9 -88.12 -42.09 5.78
C VAL A 9 -86.68 -42.16 6.30
N VAL A 10 -86.26 -43.29 6.85
CA VAL A 10 -84.88 -43.49 7.34
C VAL A 10 -83.89 -43.40 6.18
N ILE A 11 -84.19 -44.04 5.03
CA ILE A 11 -83.33 -43.96 3.84
C ILE A 11 -83.23 -42.53 3.32
N ALA A 12 -84.34 -41.79 3.24
CA ALA A 12 -84.34 -40.41 2.77
C ALA A 12 -83.47 -39.50 3.66
N LEU A 13 -83.51 -39.70 4.99
CA LEU A 13 -82.66 -38.97 5.94
C LEU A 13 -81.18 -39.32 5.78
N LEU A 14 -80.85 -40.59 5.55
CA LEU A 14 -79.47 -41.02 5.29
C LEU A 14 -78.92 -40.41 3.99
N ILE A 15 -79.72 -40.38 2.93
CA ILE A 15 -79.35 -39.76 1.65
C ILE A 15 -79.16 -38.25 1.83
N ALA A 16 -80.07 -37.57 2.54
CA ALA A 16 -79.95 -36.14 2.81
C ALA A 16 -78.70 -35.81 3.63
N GLY A 17 -78.38 -36.64 4.64
CA GLY A 17 -77.14 -36.53 5.41
C GLY A 17 -75.89 -36.70 4.54
N LEU A 18 -75.88 -37.69 3.66
CA LEU A 18 -74.77 -37.95 2.74
C LEU A 18 -74.55 -36.77 1.78
N LEU A 19 -75.63 -36.23 1.19
CA LEU A 19 -75.59 -35.07 0.30
C LEU A 19 -75.10 -33.81 1.02
N ALA A 20 -75.50 -33.60 2.28
CA ALA A 20 -75.01 -32.48 3.09
C ALA A 20 -73.50 -32.59 3.37
N VAL A 21 -73.00 -33.78 3.70
CA VAL A 21 -71.56 -34.04 3.90
C VAL A 21 -70.77 -33.86 2.59
N LEU A 22 -71.28 -34.34 1.46
CA LEU A 22 -70.68 -34.14 0.14
C LEU A 22 -70.62 -32.65 -0.24
N GLY A 23 -71.68 -31.89 0.04
CA GLY A 23 -71.73 -30.45 -0.17
C GLY A 23 -70.73 -29.69 0.71
N TRP A 24 -70.63 -30.09 1.99
CA TRP A 24 -69.63 -29.56 2.93
C TRP A 24 -68.20 -29.88 2.48
N HIS A 25 -67.95 -31.11 2.03
CA HIS A 25 -66.64 -31.53 1.55
C HIS A 25 -66.25 -30.77 0.27
N ARG A 26 -67.18 -30.52 -0.66
CA ARG A 26 -66.89 -29.70 -1.84
C ARG A 26 -66.53 -28.26 -1.48
N ARG A 27 -67.30 -27.62 -0.59
CA ARG A 27 -67.00 -26.24 -0.15
C ARG A 27 -65.62 -26.13 0.51
N THR A 28 -65.28 -27.08 1.39
CA THR A 28 -63.96 -27.10 2.04
C THR A 28 -62.81 -27.35 1.05
N THR A 29 -63.02 -28.18 0.03
CA THR A 29 -62.01 -28.36 -1.02
C THR A 29 -61.82 -27.11 -1.88
N GLU A 30 -62.88 -26.35 -2.13
CA GLU A 30 -62.81 -25.10 -2.91
C GLU A 30 -62.09 -23.99 -2.12
N THR A 31 -62.37 -23.84 -0.82
CA THR A 31 -61.68 -22.85 0.02
C THR A 31 -60.18 -23.15 0.12
N LEU A 32 -59.81 -24.42 0.35
CA LEU A 32 -58.40 -24.82 0.41
C LEU A 32 -57.66 -24.61 -0.92
N ARG A 33 -58.33 -24.89 -2.05
CA ARG A 33 -57.75 -24.62 -3.38
C ARG A 33 -57.57 -23.13 -3.63
N ALA A 34 -58.53 -22.30 -3.22
CA ALA A 34 -58.43 -20.86 -3.33
C ALA A 34 -57.30 -20.29 -2.46
N GLU A 35 -57.12 -20.79 -1.24
CA GLU A 35 -56.01 -20.42 -0.35
C GLU A 35 -54.65 -20.83 -0.93
N LEU A 36 -54.52 -22.07 -1.42
CA LEU A 36 -53.29 -22.52 -2.08
C LEU A 36 -52.96 -21.69 -3.33
N ALA A 37 -53.96 -21.34 -4.13
CA ALA A 37 -53.77 -20.48 -5.30
C ALA A 37 -53.29 -19.08 -4.89
N ARG A 38 -53.86 -18.50 -3.83
CA ARG A 38 -53.43 -17.20 -3.29
C ARG A 38 -52.00 -17.26 -2.74
N GLN A 39 -51.67 -18.29 -1.98
CA GLN A 39 -50.31 -18.48 -1.44
C GLN A 39 -49.28 -18.65 -2.56
N ARG A 40 -49.59 -19.45 -3.59
CA ARG A 40 -48.72 -19.62 -4.77
C ARG A 40 -48.54 -18.31 -5.53
N ALA A 41 -49.61 -17.53 -5.72
CA ALA A 41 -49.53 -16.22 -6.37
C ALA A 41 -48.71 -15.20 -5.54
N ALA A 42 -48.79 -15.26 -4.21
CA ALA A 42 -47.96 -14.41 -3.35
C ALA A 42 -46.48 -14.79 -3.44
N LEU A 43 -46.16 -16.09 -3.40
CA LEU A 43 -44.78 -16.58 -3.55
C LEU A 43 -44.20 -16.25 -4.91
N SER A 44 -44.97 -16.40 -6.01
CA SER A 44 -44.48 -16.06 -7.34
C SER A 44 -44.20 -14.56 -7.50
N ARG A 45 -45.04 -13.69 -6.92
CA ARG A 45 -44.79 -12.25 -6.87
C ARG A 45 -43.52 -11.91 -6.08
N GLN A 46 -43.31 -12.57 -4.95
CA GLN A 46 -42.10 -12.37 -4.14
C GLN A 46 -40.84 -12.87 -4.86
N GLN A 47 -40.93 -13.97 -5.59
CA GLN A 47 -39.83 -14.46 -6.42
C GLN A 47 -39.51 -13.50 -7.56
N ALA A 48 -40.53 -12.96 -8.23
CA ALA A 48 -40.36 -11.98 -9.29
C ALA A 48 -39.70 -10.68 -8.78
N SER A 49 -40.10 -10.17 -7.60
CA SER A 49 -39.49 -8.98 -7.03
C SER A 49 -38.01 -9.21 -6.66
N ARG A 50 -37.69 -10.35 -6.03
CA ARG A 50 -36.30 -10.71 -5.72
C ARG A 50 -35.44 -10.86 -6.98
N GLN A 51 -35.99 -11.42 -8.06
CA GLN A 51 -35.29 -11.52 -9.33
C GLN A 51 -35.01 -10.14 -9.94
N ALA A 52 -35.98 -9.22 -9.88
CA ALA A 52 -35.79 -7.84 -10.34
C ALA A 52 -34.71 -7.12 -9.52
N GLU A 53 -34.72 -7.25 -8.19
CA GLU A 53 -33.70 -6.67 -7.31
C GLU A 53 -32.30 -7.20 -7.62
N LEU A 54 -32.15 -8.51 -7.86
CA LEU A 54 -30.87 -9.11 -8.24
C LEU A 54 -30.37 -8.61 -9.60
N GLN A 55 -31.28 -8.46 -10.57
CA GLN A 55 -30.93 -7.90 -11.88
C GLN A 55 -30.48 -6.45 -11.76
N GLU A 56 -31.17 -5.64 -10.95
CA GLU A 56 -30.79 -4.26 -10.70
C GLU A 56 -29.41 -4.17 -10.02
N GLN A 57 -29.16 -4.99 -9.00
CA GLN A 57 -27.85 -5.07 -8.34
C GLN A 57 -26.74 -5.48 -9.31
N GLN A 58 -27.01 -6.42 -10.22
CA GLN A 58 -26.05 -6.83 -11.25
C GLN A 58 -25.74 -5.69 -12.23
N LEU A 59 -26.75 -4.93 -12.65
CA LEU A 59 -26.57 -3.78 -13.53
C LEU A 59 -25.78 -2.66 -12.85
N VAL A 60 -26.07 -2.36 -11.58
CA VAL A 60 -25.31 -1.38 -10.79
C VAL A 60 -23.86 -1.82 -10.64
N ALA A 61 -23.62 -3.09 -10.26
CA ALA A 61 -22.26 -3.63 -10.15
C ALA A 61 -21.51 -3.60 -11.48
N ALA A 62 -22.18 -3.87 -12.61
CA ALA A 62 -21.59 -3.79 -13.94
C ALA A 62 -21.23 -2.34 -14.32
N ARG A 63 -22.10 -1.37 -14.01
CA ARG A 63 -21.83 0.07 -14.24
C ARG A 63 -20.63 0.55 -13.45
N VAL A 64 -20.57 0.24 -12.15
CA VAL A 64 -19.43 0.60 -11.29
C VAL A 64 -18.12 0.01 -11.82
N ARG A 65 -18.12 -1.24 -12.28
CA ARG A 65 -16.93 -1.86 -12.89
C ARG A 65 -16.51 -1.17 -14.20
N ALA A 66 -17.47 -0.72 -15.01
CA ALA A 66 -17.18 -0.01 -16.25
C ALA A 66 -16.57 1.37 -15.97
N GLU A 67 -17.12 2.13 -15.02
CA GLU A 67 -16.58 3.42 -14.59
C GLU A 67 -15.16 3.30 -14.03
N GLU A 68 -14.89 2.25 -13.23
CA GLU A 68 -13.56 1.99 -12.71
C GLU A 68 -12.56 1.63 -13.83
N LEU A 69 -12.99 0.88 -14.84
CA LEU A 69 -12.16 0.58 -16.00
C LEU A 69 -11.80 1.84 -16.78
N ASP A 70 -12.79 2.71 -17.03
CA ASP A 70 -12.57 3.99 -17.72
C ASP A 70 -11.63 4.90 -16.94
N ARG A 71 -11.78 4.96 -15.61
CA ARG A 71 -10.86 5.67 -14.72
C ARG A 71 -9.43 5.13 -14.82
N LEU A 72 -9.25 3.81 -14.75
CA LEU A 72 -7.93 3.18 -14.86
C LEU A 72 -7.29 3.42 -16.23
N LEU A 73 -8.09 3.44 -17.30
CA LEU A 73 -7.59 3.78 -18.65
C LEU A 73 -7.16 5.26 -18.73
N ALA A 74 -7.94 6.18 -18.14
CA ALA A 74 -7.58 7.59 -18.07
C ALA A 74 -6.30 7.83 -17.25
N GLU A 75 -6.16 7.16 -16.11
CA GLU A 75 -4.95 7.22 -15.27
C GLU A 75 -3.73 6.70 -16.04
N ARG A 76 -3.85 5.58 -16.77
CA ARG A 76 -2.77 5.06 -17.63
C ARG A 76 -2.38 6.03 -18.75
N ALA A 77 -3.35 6.67 -19.39
CA ALA A 77 -3.10 7.68 -20.42
C ALA A 77 -2.38 8.92 -19.85
N ALA A 78 -2.76 9.37 -18.65
CA ALA A 78 -2.10 10.47 -17.96
C ALA A 78 -0.64 10.14 -17.63
N VAL A 79 -0.36 8.93 -17.13
CA VAL A 79 1.01 8.47 -16.84
C VAL A 79 1.86 8.40 -18.12
N ALA A 80 1.31 7.91 -19.23
CA ALA A 80 2.01 7.88 -20.51
C ALA A 80 2.40 9.30 -20.97
N ARG A 81 1.46 10.25 -20.92
CA ARG A 81 1.71 11.65 -21.26
C ARG A 81 2.79 12.29 -20.38
N LEU A 82 2.73 12.09 -19.07
CA LEU A 82 3.75 12.62 -18.15
C LEU A 82 5.15 12.06 -18.44
N ARG A 83 5.25 10.79 -18.85
CA ARG A 83 6.53 10.21 -19.28
C ARG A 83 7.06 10.87 -20.53
N GLU A 84 6.21 11.11 -21.52
CA GLU A 84 6.59 11.83 -22.74
C GLU A 84 7.07 13.26 -22.42
N GLU A 85 6.32 14.01 -21.61
CA GLU A 85 6.70 15.35 -21.15
C GLU A 85 8.05 15.34 -20.42
N LEU A 86 8.27 14.35 -19.55
CA LEU A 86 9.52 14.20 -18.81
C LEU A 86 10.69 13.86 -19.75
N THR A 87 10.49 13.00 -20.75
CA THR A 87 11.50 12.72 -21.77
C THR A 87 11.82 13.95 -22.63
N ALA A 88 10.81 14.74 -23.02
CA ALA A 88 10.99 15.97 -23.77
C ALA A 88 11.75 17.03 -22.95
N LEU A 89 11.42 17.17 -21.66
CA LEU A 89 12.15 18.06 -20.74
C LEU A 89 13.61 17.63 -20.56
N ARG A 90 13.86 16.33 -20.41
CA ARG A 90 15.24 15.80 -20.34
C ARG A 90 16.02 16.07 -21.62
N GLN A 91 15.41 15.85 -22.79
CA GLN A 91 16.05 16.15 -24.08
C GLN A 91 16.32 17.65 -24.23
N ARG A 92 15.40 18.51 -23.81
CA ARG A 92 15.60 19.96 -23.82
C ARG A 92 16.72 20.40 -22.89
N ALA A 93 16.78 19.83 -21.69
CA ALA A 93 17.88 20.07 -20.74
C ALA A 93 19.23 19.60 -21.32
N ALA A 94 19.25 18.44 -21.98
CA ALA A 94 20.44 17.93 -22.65
C ALA A 94 20.85 18.79 -23.88
N ALA A 95 19.89 19.30 -24.65
CA ALA A 95 20.16 20.19 -25.79
C ALA A 95 20.62 21.59 -25.35
N SER A 96 20.17 22.07 -24.19
CA SER A 96 20.70 23.28 -23.56
C SER A 96 22.06 23.06 -22.89
N ALA A 97 22.43 21.81 -22.59
CA ALA A 97 23.79 21.43 -22.25
C ALA A 97 24.63 21.31 -23.54
N ALA A 98 25.04 22.45 -24.10
CA ALA A 98 26.05 22.48 -25.14
C ALA A 98 27.31 21.69 -24.70
N PRO A 99 28.08 21.07 -25.62
CA PRO A 99 29.37 20.47 -25.30
C PRO A 99 30.26 21.61 -24.79
N ARG A 100 30.39 21.68 -23.46
CA ARG A 100 31.23 22.65 -22.78
C ARG A 100 32.65 22.18 -23.04
N ASP A 101 33.39 22.94 -23.85
CA ASP A 101 34.83 22.79 -24.05
C ASP A 101 35.51 22.38 -22.75
N GLU A 102 36.35 21.35 -22.83
CA GLU A 102 37.19 20.77 -21.76
C GLU A 102 38.22 21.74 -21.14
N ARG A 103 37.99 23.05 -21.20
CA ARG A 103 38.87 24.04 -20.57
C ARG A 103 38.15 25.31 -20.15
N ALA A 104 36.99 25.18 -19.53
CA ALA A 104 36.47 26.22 -18.64
C ALA A 104 37.07 26.04 -17.24
N PRO A 105 37.55 27.09 -16.55
CA PRO A 105 37.96 26.97 -15.16
C PRO A 105 36.78 26.42 -14.38
N ALA A 106 37.01 25.36 -13.60
CA ALA A 106 36.00 24.72 -12.78
C ALA A 106 35.23 25.82 -12.04
N SER A 107 33.96 26.04 -12.43
CA SER A 107 33.05 26.81 -11.61
C SER A 107 33.02 26.06 -10.28
N VAL A 108 33.67 26.63 -9.26
CA VAL A 108 33.84 26.02 -7.95
C VAL A 108 32.45 25.79 -7.40
N ARG A 109 31.93 24.59 -7.60
CA ARG A 109 30.65 24.20 -7.03
C ARG A 109 30.84 24.25 -5.52
N PRO A 110 29.94 24.92 -4.78
CA PRO A 110 30.03 24.93 -3.33
C PRO A 110 29.99 23.48 -2.84
N SER A 111 30.97 23.12 -2.04
CA SER A 111 31.06 21.79 -1.44
C SER A 111 30.16 21.70 -0.21
N LEU A 112 29.87 20.49 0.28
CA LEU A 112 29.08 20.31 1.50
C LEU A 112 29.81 20.88 2.72
N VAL A 113 31.14 20.97 2.68
CA VAL A 113 31.95 21.53 3.77
C VAL A 113 31.59 23.00 4.00
N GLY A 114 30.98 23.27 5.15
CA GLY A 114 30.64 24.64 5.58
C GLY A 114 29.48 25.30 4.81
N ASN A 115 28.91 24.66 3.78
CA ASN A 115 27.79 25.21 3.03
C ASN A 115 26.59 24.26 3.09
N ALA A 116 25.41 24.82 3.39
CA ALA A 116 24.16 24.08 3.30
C ALA A 116 23.74 23.94 1.83
N LEU A 117 23.89 22.75 1.27
CA LEU A 117 23.46 22.45 -0.10
C LEU A 117 22.05 21.86 -0.09
N SER A 118 21.17 22.44 -0.92
CA SER A 118 19.84 21.91 -1.18
C SER A 118 19.90 20.56 -1.87
N PHE A 119 18.88 19.72 -1.64
CA PHE A 119 18.78 18.39 -2.27
C PHE A 119 18.89 18.43 -3.80
N SER A 120 18.40 19.51 -4.44
CA SER A 120 18.45 19.69 -5.88
C SER A 120 19.86 19.86 -6.44
N LEU A 121 20.81 20.21 -5.57
CA LEU A 121 22.21 20.39 -5.93
C LEU A 121 23.03 19.14 -5.67
N TRP A 122 22.60 18.19 -4.84
CA TRP A 122 23.38 16.98 -4.54
C TRP A 122 23.62 16.16 -5.80
N GLN A 123 24.80 15.55 -5.91
CA GLN A 123 25.16 14.69 -7.02
C GLN A 123 25.88 13.42 -6.54
N ASN A 124 25.97 12.43 -7.42
CA ASN A 124 26.87 11.31 -7.23
C ASN A 124 28.33 11.80 -7.38
N ALA A 125 28.95 12.15 -6.26
CA ALA A 125 30.35 12.57 -6.19
C ALA A 125 31.33 11.38 -6.05
N GLY A 126 30.82 10.15 -6.01
CA GLY A 126 31.58 8.94 -5.77
C GLY A 126 31.89 8.71 -4.29
N ARG A 127 32.93 7.91 -4.02
CA ARG A 127 33.25 7.44 -2.66
C ARG A 127 34.74 7.53 -2.30
N THR A 128 35.48 8.39 -3.01
CA THR A 128 36.93 8.54 -2.83
C THR A 128 37.29 9.32 -1.57
N THR A 129 36.41 10.21 -1.10
CA THR A 129 36.56 10.96 0.14
C THR A 129 35.34 10.77 1.05
N PRO A 130 35.47 11.03 2.37
CA PRO A 130 34.34 11.04 3.30
C PRO A 130 33.20 11.96 2.85
N GLU A 131 33.55 13.17 2.39
CA GLU A 131 32.60 14.16 1.90
C GLU A 131 31.90 13.70 0.62
N ALA A 132 32.65 13.21 -0.36
CA ALA A 132 32.06 12.72 -1.61
C ALA A 132 31.09 11.56 -1.35
N SER A 133 31.42 10.70 -0.39
CA SER A 133 30.55 9.59 0.02
C SER A 133 29.27 10.08 0.67
N LEU A 134 29.35 11.11 1.52
CA LEU A 134 28.19 11.77 2.11
C LEU A 134 27.28 12.36 1.05
N GLU A 135 27.85 13.11 0.11
CA GLU A 135 27.06 13.69 -0.97
C GLU A 135 26.38 12.62 -1.83
N THR A 136 27.12 11.57 -2.18
CA THR A 136 26.58 10.45 -2.96
C THR A 136 25.49 9.71 -2.19
N ALA A 137 25.63 9.53 -0.88
CA ALA A 137 24.60 8.90 -0.05
C ALA A 137 23.32 9.76 0.01
N LEU A 138 23.46 11.07 0.19
CA LEU A 138 22.34 12.02 0.19
C LEU A 138 21.63 12.05 -1.17
N TRP A 139 22.41 12.12 -2.26
CA TRP A 139 21.90 12.04 -3.62
C TRP A 139 21.16 10.72 -3.89
N ALA A 140 21.75 9.59 -3.49
CA ALA A 140 21.17 8.27 -3.71
C ALA A 140 19.86 8.11 -2.94
N ALA A 141 19.83 8.55 -1.68
CA ALA A 141 18.60 8.56 -0.87
C ALA A 141 17.50 9.45 -1.47
N ALA A 142 17.85 10.66 -1.93
CA ALA A 142 16.90 11.60 -2.53
C ALA A 142 16.33 11.12 -3.87
N ASN A 143 17.13 10.41 -4.68
CA ASN A 143 16.71 9.88 -5.98
C ASN A 143 16.14 8.46 -5.92
N GLY A 144 16.12 7.83 -4.74
CA GLY A 144 15.70 6.43 -4.59
C GLY A 144 16.65 5.42 -5.24
N ASP A 145 17.92 5.78 -5.44
CA ASP A 145 18.96 4.87 -5.92
C ASP A 145 19.44 3.98 -4.77
N ILE A 146 18.64 2.96 -4.48
CA ILE A 146 18.86 2.02 -3.37
C ILE A 146 20.11 1.17 -3.60
N ASP A 147 20.48 0.88 -4.85
CA ASP A 147 21.66 0.06 -5.15
C ASP A 147 22.94 0.82 -4.81
N THR A 148 23.03 2.09 -5.23
CA THR A 148 24.15 2.96 -4.85
C THR A 148 24.20 3.13 -3.34
N LEU A 149 23.07 3.40 -2.69
CA LEU A 149 23.02 3.58 -1.23
C LEU A 149 23.44 2.31 -0.49
N THR A 150 22.93 1.15 -0.88
CA THR A 150 23.30 -0.15 -0.29
C THR A 150 24.81 -0.39 -0.40
N GLY A 151 25.40 -0.09 -1.57
CA GLY A 151 26.84 -0.20 -1.80
C GLY A 151 27.70 0.78 -1.00
N LEU A 152 27.10 1.80 -0.39
CA LEU A 152 27.77 2.75 0.50
C LEU A 152 27.63 2.39 1.98
N LEU A 153 26.82 1.40 2.35
CA LEU A 153 26.66 0.98 3.74
C LEU A 153 27.62 -0.16 4.10
N VAL A 154 28.15 -0.09 5.32
CA VAL A 154 28.89 -1.19 5.95
C VAL A 154 28.31 -1.44 7.34
N PHE A 155 28.18 -2.71 7.68
CA PHE A 155 27.60 -3.17 8.95
C PHE A 155 28.72 -3.73 9.82
N ASP A 156 28.76 -3.32 11.09
CA ASP A 156 29.50 -4.07 12.08
C ASP A 156 28.80 -5.40 12.39
N ALA A 157 29.46 -6.27 13.19
CA ALA A 157 28.93 -7.59 13.49
C ALA A 157 27.57 -7.54 14.21
N GLU A 158 27.39 -6.58 15.13
CA GLU A 158 26.14 -6.43 15.88
C GLU A 158 25.01 -5.92 14.97
N ALA A 159 25.27 -4.90 14.15
CA ALA A 159 24.32 -4.32 13.22
C ALA A 159 23.90 -5.34 12.15
N ARG A 160 24.83 -6.18 11.66
CA ARG A 160 24.51 -7.27 10.73
C ARG A 160 23.59 -8.31 11.37
N HIS A 161 23.85 -8.67 12.61
CA HIS A 161 22.99 -9.59 13.37
C HIS A 161 21.57 -9.02 13.52
N GLU A 162 21.45 -7.76 13.95
CA GLU A 162 20.16 -7.07 14.08
C GLU A 162 19.42 -6.92 12.75
N ALA A 163 20.13 -6.59 11.67
CA ALA A 163 19.52 -6.46 10.33
C ALA A 163 18.99 -7.80 9.83
N THR A 164 19.75 -8.88 10.05
CA THR A 164 19.33 -10.25 9.69
C THR A 164 18.10 -10.67 10.49
N ALA A 165 18.09 -10.40 11.80
CA ALA A 165 16.96 -10.68 12.67
C ALA A 165 15.71 -9.88 12.25
N LEU A 166 15.88 -8.61 11.90
CA LEU A 166 14.79 -7.76 11.39
C LEU A 166 14.22 -8.31 10.08
N PHE A 167 15.09 -8.65 9.12
CA PHE A 167 14.70 -9.21 7.84
C PHE A 167 13.96 -10.53 7.98
N ALA A 168 14.41 -11.42 8.88
CA ALA A 168 13.78 -12.71 9.13
C ALA A 168 12.34 -12.60 9.67
N ARG A 169 12.00 -11.48 10.33
CA ARG A 169 10.65 -11.21 10.84
C ARG A 169 9.66 -10.77 9.76
N LEU A 170 10.13 -10.44 8.56
CA LEU A 170 9.27 -9.99 7.48
C LEU A 170 8.50 -11.18 6.84
N PRO A 171 7.23 -10.96 6.44
CA PRO A 171 6.48 -11.87 5.59
C PRO A 171 7.28 -12.31 4.35
N ALA A 172 7.04 -13.53 3.87
CA ALA A 172 7.82 -14.11 2.76
C ALA A 172 7.77 -13.27 1.48
N ASN A 173 6.63 -12.66 1.17
CA ASN A 173 6.48 -11.74 0.03
C ASN A 173 7.37 -10.51 0.15
N LEU A 174 7.47 -9.90 1.34
CA LEU A 174 8.35 -8.75 1.57
C LEU A 174 9.83 -9.15 1.55
N ARG A 175 10.19 -10.33 2.05
CA ARG A 175 11.57 -10.84 1.95
C ARG A 175 12.00 -11.03 0.49
N GLN A 176 11.09 -11.45 -0.39
CA GLN A 176 11.37 -11.57 -1.82
C GLN A 176 11.57 -10.20 -2.49
N GLU A 177 10.77 -9.19 -2.10
CA GLU A 177 10.88 -7.84 -2.63
C GLU A 177 12.17 -7.12 -2.19
N PHE A 178 12.54 -7.25 -0.91
CA PHE A 178 13.73 -6.60 -0.37
C PHE A 178 15.03 -7.36 -0.65
N VAL A 179 14.99 -8.63 -1.03
CA VAL A 179 16.14 -9.48 -1.41
C VAL A 179 17.15 -9.76 -0.30
N SER A 180 17.60 -8.75 0.47
CA SER A 180 18.61 -8.88 1.52
C SER A 180 18.35 -7.94 2.72
N PRO A 181 18.92 -8.27 3.91
CA PRO A 181 18.90 -7.38 5.07
C PRO A 181 19.52 -6.01 4.82
N GLU A 182 20.59 -5.94 4.03
CA GLU A 182 21.30 -4.69 3.72
C GLU A 182 20.43 -3.76 2.86
N ARG A 183 19.73 -4.31 1.85
CA ARG A 183 18.83 -3.52 1.01
C ARG A 183 17.65 -2.98 1.81
N LEU A 184 17.08 -3.80 2.71
CA LEU A 184 16.03 -3.35 3.64
C LEU A 184 16.50 -2.15 4.46
N VAL A 185 17.68 -2.24 5.07
CA VAL A 185 18.22 -1.14 5.89
C VAL A 185 18.54 0.08 5.03
N ALA A 186 19.03 -0.07 3.80
CA ALA A 186 19.26 1.04 2.89
C ALA A 186 17.95 1.80 2.56
N ILE A 187 16.86 1.08 2.32
CA ILE A 187 15.54 1.70 2.07
C ILE A 187 15.04 2.45 3.31
N LEU A 188 15.17 1.86 4.50
CA LEU A 188 14.79 2.50 5.75
C LEU A 188 15.68 3.71 6.07
N ALA A 189 16.97 3.64 5.74
CA ALA A 189 17.90 4.76 5.87
C ALA A 189 17.56 5.90 4.89
N ALA A 190 17.20 5.59 3.64
CA ALA A 190 16.77 6.58 2.66
C ALA A 190 15.56 7.38 3.17
N LYS A 191 14.60 6.71 3.84
CA LYS A 191 13.44 7.38 4.47
C LYS A 191 13.83 8.33 5.61
N ASP A 192 14.95 8.12 6.29
CA ASP A 192 15.43 9.01 7.37
C ASP A 192 16.19 10.24 6.81
N VAL A 193 16.46 10.31 5.50
CA VAL A 193 17.14 11.45 4.89
C VAL A 193 16.13 12.58 4.65
N PRO A 194 16.27 13.75 5.32
CA PRO A 194 15.46 14.92 5.05
C PRO A 194 15.75 15.47 3.65
N LEU A 195 14.71 15.82 2.89
CA LEU A 195 14.82 16.35 1.53
C LEU A 195 14.94 17.89 1.47
N GLY A 196 15.47 18.52 2.52
CA GLY A 196 15.70 19.97 2.54
C GLY A 196 17.12 20.32 2.06
N SER A 197 18.03 20.48 3.00
CA SER A 197 19.45 20.76 2.74
C SER A 197 20.36 20.06 3.74
N ALA A 198 21.64 19.94 3.42
CA ALA A 198 22.64 19.37 4.31
C ALA A 198 23.95 20.17 4.24
N ALA A 199 24.63 20.29 5.38
CA ALA A 199 25.96 20.87 5.49
C ALA A 199 26.86 19.93 6.30
N LEU A 200 28.08 19.70 5.82
CA LEU A 200 29.13 19.06 6.59
C LEU A 200 29.85 20.13 7.42
N LEU A 201 29.68 20.08 8.74
CA LEU A 201 30.26 21.08 9.64
C LEU A 201 31.70 20.75 10.01
N ASN A 202 31.95 19.50 10.40
CA ASN A 202 33.25 19.05 10.87
C ASN A 202 33.51 17.59 10.50
N GLN A 203 34.79 17.25 10.39
CA GLN A 203 35.27 15.88 10.24
C GLN A 203 36.25 15.58 11.39
N TYR A 204 36.09 14.43 12.02
CA TYR A 204 36.96 13.94 13.09
C TYR A 204 37.57 12.60 12.65
N PRO A 205 38.74 12.64 11.96
CA PRO A 205 39.45 11.42 11.59
C PRO A 205 39.94 10.67 12.83
N THR A 206 39.79 9.36 12.82
CA THR A 206 40.37 8.42 13.80
C THR A 206 41.17 7.35 13.04
N PRO A 207 41.97 6.50 13.71
CA PRO A 207 42.75 5.47 13.03
C PRO A 207 41.90 4.48 12.22
N THR A 208 40.64 4.26 12.59
CA THR A 208 39.77 3.24 12.00
C THR A 208 38.60 3.81 11.22
N GLU A 209 38.19 5.04 11.48
CA GLU A 209 37.01 5.68 10.87
C GLU A 209 37.10 7.20 10.92
N THR A 210 36.32 7.89 10.09
CA THR A 210 36.13 9.34 10.16
C THR A 210 34.71 9.62 10.61
N LYS A 211 34.54 10.42 11.67
CA LYS A 211 33.22 10.87 12.11
C LYS A 211 32.88 12.21 11.45
N LEU A 212 31.72 12.29 10.82
CA LEU A 212 31.19 13.45 10.12
C LEU A 212 30.09 14.08 10.97
N SER A 213 30.27 15.33 11.35
CA SER A 213 29.22 16.14 11.97
C SER A 213 28.44 16.84 10.88
N VAL A 214 27.22 16.37 10.62
CA VAL A 214 26.36 16.85 9.53
C VAL A 214 25.17 17.58 10.12
N GLN A 215 24.92 18.79 9.65
CA GLN A 215 23.67 19.49 9.91
C GLN A 215 22.72 19.21 8.76
N VAL A 216 21.52 18.73 9.07
CA VAL A 216 20.51 18.42 8.06
C VAL A 216 19.24 19.20 8.37
N PHE A 217 18.66 19.79 7.33
CA PHE A 217 17.47 20.62 7.37
C PHE A 217 16.32 19.89 6.67
N ASP A 218 15.13 19.91 7.27
CA ASP A 218 13.90 19.47 6.62
C ASP A 218 13.33 20.56 5.69
N ALA A 219 12.19 20.26 5.05
CA ALA A 219 11.54 21.18 4.13
C ALA A 219 10.98 22.43 4.83
N GLU A 220 10.69 22.31 6.12
CA GLU A 220 10.20 23.37 7.00
C GLU A 220 11.33 24.23 7.59
N GLY A 221 12.60 23.90 7.30
CA GLY A 221 13.78 24.62 7.76
C GLY A 221 14.22 24.28 9.18
N LYS A 222 13.57 23.33 9.85
CA LYS A 222 14.04 22.80 11.12
C LYS A 222 15.26 21.92 10.85
N HIS A 223 16.25 22.03 11.72
CA HIS A 223 17.50 21.30 11.57
C HIS A 223 17.76 20.35 12.73
N ARG A 224 18.53 19.30 12.43
CA ARG A 224 19.13 18.42 13.42
C ARG A 224 20.59 18.20 13.09
N MET A 225 21.39 17.95 14.12
CA MET A 225 22.76 17.52 13.95
C MET A 225 22.82 15.99 13.99
N ALA A 226 23.50 15.40 13.02
CA ALA A 226 23.75 13.97 12.93
C ALA A 226 25.26 13.73 12.96
N LEU A 227 25.68 12.75 13.76
CA LEU A 227 27.05 12.27 13.77
C LEU A 227 27.09 10.93 13.03
N LEU A 228 27.70 10.93 11.84
CA LEU A 228 27.82 9.76 10.98
C LEU A 228 29.26 9.24 11.03
N ALA A 229 29.45 7.92 11.07
CA ALA A 229 30.78 7.34 10.95
C ALA A 229 30.97 6.78 9.54
N VAL A 230 32.11 7.07 8.93
CA VAL A 230 32.52 6.46 7.67
C VAL A 230 33.86 5.75 7.83
N ARG A 231 34.01 4.61 7.16
CA ARG A 231 35.20 3.76 7.22
C ARG A 231 35.78 3.60 5.82
N PRO A 232 37.11 3.65 5.66
CA PRO A 232 37.73 3.29 4.39
C PRO A 232 37.57 1.78 4.15
N ASP A 233 37.29 1.42 2.91
CA ASP A 233 37.19 0.05 2.40
C ASP A 233 37.90 -0.01 1.03
N ASP A 234 38.11 -1.21 0.48
CA ASP A 234 38.84 -1.39 -0.79
C ASP A 234 38.20 -0.64 -1.97
N ALA A 235 36.89 -0.40 -1.90
CA ALA A 235 36.13 0.34 -2.90
C ALA A 235 36.00 1.86 -2.61
N GLY A 236 36.51 2.35 -1.47
CA GLY A 236 36.35 3.73 -1.00
C GLY A 236 35.67 3.83 0.37
N TRP A 237 35.13 4.99 0.71
CA TRP A 237 34.53 5.23 2.02
C TRP A 237 33.08 4.74 2.09
N LYS A 238 32.74 4.06 3.19
CA LYS A 238 31.40 3.52 3.46
C LYS A 238 30.87 3.97 4.81
N PHE A 239 29.57 4.22 4.89
CA PHE A 239 28.87 4.57 6.13
C PHE A 239 28.72 3.36 7.04
N VAL A 240 29.24 3.50 8.25
CA VAL A 240 29.04 2.50 9.30
C VAL A 240 27.63 2.65 9.83
N VAL A 241 26.84 1.60 9.67
CA VAL A 241 25.48 1.52 10.24
C VAL A 241 25.59 0.91 11.64
N PRO A 242 25.35 1.67 12.72
CA PRO A 242 25.41 1.13 14.08
C PRO A 242 24.16 0.30 14.38
N ALA A 243 24.29 -0.70 15.26
CA ALA A 243 23.17 -1.55 15.68
C ALA A 243 21.97 -0.74 16.20
N ASN A 244 22.20 0.37 16.89
CA ASN A 244 21.14 1.26 17.37
C ASN A 244 20.30 1.91 16.26
N ALA A 245 20.89 2.17 15.08
CA ALA A 245 20.12 2.66 13.94
C ALA A 245 19.17 1.57 13.41
N VAL A 246 19.65 0.33 13.29
CA VAL A 246 18.83 -0.83 12.87
C VAL A 246 17.69 -1.08 13.87
N LYS A 247 17.96 -1.02 15.17
CA LYS A 247 16.94 -1.14 16.23
C LYS A 247 15.88 -0.04 16.13
N ARG A 248 16.28 1.20 15.80
CA ARG A 248 15.34 2.30 15.55
C ARG A 248 14.46 2.04 14.33
N TYR A 249 15.02 1.56 13.23
CA TYR A 249 14.26 1.20 12.04
C TYR A 249 13.28 0.05 12.28
N ALA A 250 13.67 -0.94 13.10
CA ALA A 250 12.78 -2.02 13.52
C ALA A 250 11.54 -1.51 14.27
N ALA A 251 11.64 -0.39 15.00
CA ALA A 251 10.51 0.21 15.69
C ALA A 251 9.48 0.83 14.73
N TRP A 252 9.92 1.37 13.58
CA TRP A 252 9.01 1.92 12.56
C TRP A 252 8.15 0.87 11.86
N LEU A 253 8.63 -0.38 11.82
CA LEU A 253 7.93 -1.49 11.20
C LEU A 253 6.94 -2.17 12.16
N ARG A 254 6.93 -1.79 13.45
CA ARG A 254 5.91 -2.24 14.38
C ARG A 254 4.65 -1.38 14.18
N PRO A 255 3.45 -1.99 14.03
CA PRO A 255 2.22 -1.20 14.13
C PRO A 255 2.16 -0.52 15.51
N PRO A 256 1.57 0.68 15.62
CA PRO A 256 1.29 1.26 16.94
C PRO A 256 0.48 0.22 17.72
N ALA A 257 0.86 -0.02 18.98
CA ALA A 257 0.07 -0.86 19.86
C ALA A 257 -1.34 -0.26 19.90
N ASN A 258 -2.30 -0.95 19.29
CA ASN A 258 -3.69 -0.51 19.26
C ASN A 258 -4.13 -0.14 20.68
N GLU A 259 -4.66 1.07 20.80
CA GLU A 259 -5.70 1.40 21.76
C GLU A 259 -6.65 0.19 21.83
N ALA A 260 -6.57 -0.53 22.94
CA ALA A 260 -7.53 -1.57 23.26
C ALA A 260 -8.89 -0.88 23.24
N VAL A 261 -9.69 -1.27 22.24
CA VAL A 261 -11.08 -0.93 22.08
C VAL A 261 -11.81 -1.40 23.34
N ASP A 262 -11.90 -0.50 24.32
CA ASP A 262 -12.83 -0.60 25.44
C ASP A 262 -14.21 -0.21 24.89
N ARG A 263 -14.91 -1.20 24.31
CA ARG A 263 -16.34 -1.10 24.08
C ARG A 263 -17.03 -1.73 25.28
N PRO A 264 -17.65 -0.95 26.18
CA PRO A 264 -18.54 -1.52 27.17
C PRO A 264 -19.72 -2.19 26.45
N ARG A 265 -20.05 -3.40 26.94
CA ARG A 265 -21.24 -4.17 26.58
C ARG A 265 -22.50 -3.51 27.11
#